data_AF-A0A955VYR9-F1
#
_entry.id   AF-A0A955VYR9-F1
#
_cell.length_a   1.000
_cell.length_b   1.000
_cell.length_c   1.000
_cell.angle_alpha   90.00
_cell.angle_beta   90.00
_cell.angle_gamma   90.00
#
_symmetry.space_group_name_H-M   'P 1'
#
loop_
_entity.id
_entity.type
_entity.pdbx_description
1 polymer ?
#
loop_
_entity_poly.entity_id
_entity_poly.type
_entity_poly.pdbx_seq_one_letter_code
_entity_poly.pdbx_strand_id
1 'polypeptide(L)'
;MSPEPPEAQADSASDPSQRGPRTDAGEPWVESDGAAAAGERARDEDDEEDGASMATPARPGLGKAEPTPFDSEQLEQILESLIFVSDAPISAQQLANATRTPVADLRAPLDHLLERYAGRGVELQRVAGGYQFRTPEQTASFVRAFLAPKPVRLSRAQLEVLAIVAYRQPITRPEIDDVRGVDSGSALRLLADRELVKTLGRKDDPGRPLLYGTTRAFLELFGLASLRDLPTLKEFSELSEESRQIFERRMGEPIDLAAVERDVAEAEALAEAEAEARAAAEARAIADAEDDAEAAEVEAAQRADEGDDAGDDAGNTPPEDERP
;
A
#
# COMPACT_ATOMS: atom_id res chain seq x y z
N MET A 1 39.73 0.11 73.55
CA MET A 1 38.48 -0.57 73.89
C MET A 1 37.44 0.49 74.17
N SER A 2 36.68 0.86 73.16
CA SER A 2 35.59 1.83 73.25
C SER A 2 34.31 1.11 72.84
N PRO A 3 33.24 1.14 73.65
CA PRO A 3 32.02 0.38 73.41
C PRO A 3 31.07 1.06 72.41
N GLU A 4 30.27 0.21 71.75
CA GLU A 4 29.16 0.52 70.84
C GLU A 4 28.08 1.44 71.43
N PRO A 5 27.39 2.24 70.60
CA PRO A 5 26.07 2.79 70.91
C PRO A 5 24.91 1.85 70.47
N PRO A 6 23.78 1.83 71.21
CA PRO A 6 22.68 0.88 71.01
C PRO A 6 21.61 1.29 69.97
N GLU A 7 20.90 0.25 69.53
CA GLU A 7 19.84 0.15 68.52
C GLU A 7 18.65 1.11 68.70
N ALA A 8 18.14 1.62 67.57
CA ALA A 8 16.94 2.44 67.47
C ALA A 8 15.68 1.59 67.25
N GLN A 9 14.63 1.98 67.96
CA GLN A 9 13.35 1.29 68.12
C GLN A 9 12.48 1.30 66.85
N ALA A 10 11.81 0.17 66.62
CA ALA A 10 10.77 -0.02 65.63
C ALA A 10 9.48 0.68 66.03
N ASP A 11 8.93 1.50 65.13
CA ASP A 11 7.65 2.16 65.30
C ASP A 11 6.50 1.31 64.73
N SER A 12 5.39 1.39 65.44
CA SER A 12 4.23 0.52 65.43
C SER A 12 3.39 0.60 64.15
N ALA A 13 3.08 -0.57 63.58
CA ALA A 13 2.06 -0.75 62.57
C ALA A 13 0.67 -0.79 63.22
N SER A 14 -0.23 0.09 62.78
CA SER A 14 -1.67 0.03 63.05
C SER A 14 -2.44 -0.21 61.75
N ASP A 15 -3.18 -1.31 61.77
CA ASP A 15 -4.10 -1.90 60.79
C ASP A 15 -5.26 -0.96 60.36
N PRO A 16 -5.76 -1.07 59.12
CA PRO A 16 -7.20 -1.29 58.98
C PRO A 16 -7.60 -2.17 57.78
N SER A 17 -7.47 -3.48 57.92
CA SER A 17 -8.45 -4.42 57.41
C SER A 17 -9.73 -4.24 58.23
N GLN A 18 -10.84 -3.87 57.57
CA GLN A 18 -12.26 -3.92 58.01
C GLN A 18 -13.02 -2.71 57.44
N ARG A 19 -13.45 -2.80 56.17
CA ARG A 19 -14.64 -2.09 55.70
C ARG A 19 -15.50 -3.07 54.91
N GLY A 20 -16.56 -3.53 55.56
CA GLY A 20 -17.61 -4.35 54.97
C GLY A 20 -18.39 -3.62 53.87
N PRO A 21 -19.22 -4.35 53.11
CA PRO A 21 -19.90 -3.83 51.94
C PRO A 21 -21.04 -2.89 52.33
N ARG A 22 -21.08 -1.71 51.70
CA ARG A 22 -22.20 -0.77 51.78
C ARG A 22 -23.27 -1.21 50.80
N THR A 23 -24.41 -1.63 51.33
CA THR A 23 -25.68 -1.69 50.60
C THR A 23 -26.25 -0.28 50.48
N ASP A 24 -26.42 0.20 49.25
CA ASP A 24 -27.27 1.35 48.96
C ASP A 24 -28.36 0.91 47.99
N ALA A 25 -29.58 1.26 48.35
CA ALA A 25 -30.81 0.97 47.63
C ALA A 25 -31.12 2.18 46.75
N GLY A 26 -31.24 1.97 45.45
CA GLY A 26 -31.53 3.04 44.49
C GLY A 26 -32.07 2.48 43.18
N GLU A 27 -33.34 2.06 43.24
CA GLU A 27 -34.40 2.00 42.22
C GLU A 27 -34.16 1.38 40.81
N PRO A 28 -35.15 0.61 40.30
CA PRO A 28 -35.00 -0.25 39.13
C PRO A 28 -35.24 0.45 37.80
N TRP A 29 -34.36 0.17 36.83
CA TRP A 29 -34.60 0.45 35.42
C TRP A 29 -35.65 -0.52 34.86
N VAL A 30 -36.71 0.04 34.28
CA VAL A 30 -37.83 -0.69 33.67
C VAL A 30 -37.43 -1.16 32.27
N GLU A 31 -37.36 -2.48 32.09
CA GLU A 31 -37.37 -3.13 30.78
C GLU A 31 -38.75 -2.92 30.14
N SER A 32 -38.77 -2.36 28.93
CA SER A 32 -39.95 -2.40 28.07
C SER A 32 -39.67 -3.35 26.91
N ASP A 33 -40.20 -4.57 27.06
CA ASP A 33 -40.48 -5.46 25.96
C ASP A 33 -41.55 -4.84 25.05
N GLY A 34 -41.25 -4.78 23.76
CA GLY A 34 -42.13 -4.25 22.73
C GLY A 34 -41.90 -4.94 21.40
N ALA A 35 -42.27 -6.22 21.34
CA ALA A 35 -42.40 -6.97 20.11
C ALA A 35 -43.47 -6.35 19.19
N ALA A 36 -43.10 -6.07 17.93
CA ALA A 36 -44.08 -5.90 16.86
C ALA A 36 -43.52 -6.51 15.57
N ALA A 37 -44.14 -7.62 15.19
CA ALA A 37 -43.91 -8.34 13.96
C ALA A 37 -44.59 -7.63 12.77
N ALA A 38 -43.85 -7.47 11.68
CA ALA A 38 -44.33 -7.34 10.31
C ALA A 38 -43.19 -7.92 9.44
N GLY A 39 -43.34 -8.95 8.63
CA GLY A 39 -44.51 -9.36 7.86
C GLY A 39 -44.31 -9.07 6.37
N GLU A 40 -43.09 -9.22 5.83
CA GLU A 40 -42.86 -9.02 4.39
C GLU A 40 -42.78 -10.38 3.68
N ARG A 41 -43.79 -10.61 2.84
CA ARG A 41 -43.95 -11.81 2.01
C ARG A 41 -42.98 -11.73 0.83
N ALA A 42 -42.30 -12.85 0.59
CA ALA A 42 -41.67 -13.15 -0.69
C ALA A 42 -42.70 -13.01 -1.82
N ARG A 43 -42.35 -12.21 -2.83
CA ARG A 43 -42.91 -12.31 -4.17
C ARG A 43 -41.74 -12.59 -5.10
N ASP A 44 -41.74 -13.82 -5.59
CA ASP A 44 -41.05 -14.22 -6.80
C ASP A 44 -41.74 -13.51 -7.98
N GLU A 45 -40.98 -12.68 -8.70
CA GLU A 45 -41.28 -12.27 -10.07
C GLU A 45 -39.97 -12.44 -10.85
N ASP A 46 -39.83 -13.63 -11.44
CA ASP A 46 -39.06 -13.82 -12.66
C ASP A 46 -39.83 -13.10 -13.77
N ASP A 47 -39.20 -12.16 -14.47
CA ASP A 47 -39.53 -11.84 -15.86
C ASP A 47 -38.34 -11.16 -16.54
N GLU A 48 -38.16 -11.60 -17.79
CA GLU A 48 -36.99 -11.49 -18.65
C GLU A 48 -36.84 -10.12 -19.36
N GLU A 49 -35.59 -9.87 -19.76
CA GLU A 49 -35.13 -9.06 -20.91
C GLU A 49 -35.39 -7.53 -20.91
N ASP A 50 -34.31 -6.74 -20.84
CA ASP A 50 -33.90 -5.95 -22.01
C ASP A 50 -32.53 -5.30 -21.85
N GLY A 51 -31.72 -5.40 -22.91
CA GLY A 51 -30.40 -4.79 -23.00
C GLY A 51 -30.49 -3.26 -23.06
N ALA A 52 -30.25 -2.59 -21.94
CA ALA A 52 -29.98 -1.16 -21.91
C ALA A 52 -28.63 -0.89 -21.22
N SER A 53 -27.66 -0.48 -22.03
CA SER A 53 -26.42 0.13 -21.59
C SER A 53 -26.72 1.30 -20.65
N MET A 54 -26.62 1.06 -19.34
CA MET A 54 -26.69 2.10 -18.32
C MET A 54 -25.40 2.93 -18.44
N ALA A 55 -25.45 3.94 -19.31
CA ALA A 55 -24.52 5.04 -19.27
C ALA A 55 -24.43 5.55 -17.84
N THR A 56 -23.23 5.50 -17.27
CA THR A 56 -22.93 6.19 -16.01
C THR A 56 -23.39 7.64 -16.17
N PRO A 57 -24.27 8.18 -15.32
CA PRO A 57 -24.65 9.58 -15.44
C PRO A 57 -23.37 10.39 -15.29
N ALA A 58 -22.97 11.06 -16.38
CA ALA A 58 -21.87 12.00 -16.39
C ALA A 58 -22.13 13.00 -15.26
N ARG A 59 -21.32 12.93 -14.21
CA ARG A 59 -21.37 13.90 -13.12
C ARG A 59 -21.26 15.29 -13.75
N PRO A 60 -22.18 16.21 -13.44
CA PRO A 60 -22.14 17.57 -13.99
C PRO A 60 -20.75 18.14 -13.81
N GLY A 61 -20.19 18.64 -14.92
CA GLY A 61 -18.79 18.96 -15.06
C GLY A 61 -18.22 19.73 -13.88
N LEU A 62 -17.08 19.26 -13.39
CA LEU A 62 -16.07 20.10 -12.76
C LEU A 62 -15.58 21.07 -13.83
N GLY A 63 -16.37 22.10 -14.14
CA GLY A 63 -15.85 23.32 -14.71
C GLY A 63 -14.68 23.76 -13.82
N LYS A 64 -13.61 24.28 -14.43
CA LYS A 64 -12.48 24.88 -13.70
C LYS A 64 -13.07 25.86 -12.69
N ALA A 65 -13.18 25.45 -11.43
CA ALA A 65 -13.70 26.32 -10.39
C ALA A 65 -12.76 27.51 -10.35
N GLU A 66 -13.31 28.71 -10.51
CA GLU A 66 -12.51 29.91 -10.28
C GLU A 66 -11.95 29.80 -8.85
N PRO A 67 -10.62 29.88 -8.67
CA PRO A 67 -10.02 29.75 -7.35
C PRO A 67 -10.67 30.79 -6.45
N THR A 68 -11.24 30.35 -5.32
CA THR A 68 -11.62 31.29 -4.27
C THR A 68 -10.33 31.97 -3.80
N PRO A 69 -10.20 33.30 -3.93
CA PRO A 69 -8.97 33.97 -3.53
C PRO A 69 -8.96 34.06 -2.01
N PHE A 70 -8.39 33.03 -1.38
CA PHE A 70 -7.92 33.15 -0.01
C PHE A 70 -6.61 33.94 -0.03
N ASP A 71 -6.40 34.78 0.98
CA ASP A 71 -5.03 35.17 1.27
C ASP A 71 -4.23 33.94 1.77
N SER A 72 -2.91 33.99 1.68
CA SER A 72 -2.07 32.83 2.01
C SER A 72 -2.24 32.39 3.47
N GLU A 73 -2.48 33.33 4.39
CA GLU A 73 -2.62 33.07 5.81
C GLU A 73 -3.97 32.41 6.16
N GLN A 74 -5.06 32.89 5.57
CA GLN A 74 -6.39 32.28 5.65
C GLN A 74 -6.36 30.87 5.08
N LEU A 75 -5.68 30.66 3.95
CA LEU A 75 -5.56 29.32 3.38
C LEU A 75 -4.84 28.37 4.33
N GLU A 76 -3.73 28.79 4.95
CA GLU A 76 -3.06 27.99 5.98
C GLU A 76 -3.99 27.66 7.16
N GLN A 77 -4.72 28.64 7.69
CA GLN A 77 -5.66 28.42 8.80
C GLN A 77 -6.77 27.43 8.44
N ILE A 78 -7.30 27.51 7.21
CA ILE A 78 -8.31 26.58 6.71
C ILE A 78 -7.71 25.18 6.60
N LEU A 79 -6.55 25.03 5.98
CA LEU A 79 -5.89 23.73 5.82
C LEU A 79 -5.57 23.09 7.18
N GLU A 80 -5.03 23.87 8.11
CA GLU A 80 -4.76 23.46 9.48
C GLU A 80 -6.03 22.94 10.17
N SER A 81 -7.13 23.70 10.07
CA SER A 81 -8.42 23.31 10.66
C SER A 81 -8.97 22.01 10.05
N LEU A 82 -8.87 21.87 8.73
CA LEU A 82 -9.34 20.68 8.00
C LEU A 82 -8.52 19.43 8.36
N ILE A 83 -7.21 19.57 8.53
CA ILE A 83 -6.35 18.45 8.93
C ILE A 83 -6.59 18.10 10.40
N PHE A 84 -6.77 19.09 11.27
CA PHE A 84 -7.03 18.88 12.70
C PHE A 84 -8.32 18.13 12.99
N VAL A 85 -9.40 18.45 12.28
CA VAL A 85 -10.70 17.78 12.46
C VAL A 85 -10.77 16.40 11.79
N SER A 86 -9.75 16.01 11.00
CA SER A 86 -9.76 14.75 10.27
C SER A 86 -9.29 13.57 11.14
N ASP A 87 -10.11 12.53 11.20
CA ASP A 87 -9.78 11.30 11.93
C ASP A 87 -8.73 10.42 11.21
N ALA A 88 -8.47 10.68 9.93
CA ALA A 88 -7.56 9.92 9.07
C ALA A 88 -6.68 10.87 8.23
N PRO A 89 -5.57 10.41 7.64
CA PRO A 89 -4.76 11.27 6.77
C PRO A 89 -5.56 11.82 5.60
N ILE A 90 -5.53 13.14 5.42
CA ILE A 90 -6.25 13.82 4.33
C ILE A 90 -5.31 14.08 3.16
N SER A 91 -5.69 13.62 1.97
CA SER A 91 -4.88 13.82 0.75
C SER A 91 -4.92 15.28 0.26
N ALA A 92 -3.86 15.70 -0.44
CA ALA A 92 -3.82 17.02 -1.08
C ALA A 92 -5.00 17.24 -2.05
N GLN A 93 -5.48 16.18 -2.70
CA GLN A 93 -6.66 16.25 -3.58
C GLN A 93 -7.95 16.51 -2.80
N GLN A 94 -8.12 15.89 -1.63
CA GLN A 94 -9.28 16.15 -0.77
C GLN A 94 -9.26 17.58 -0.23
N LEU A 95 -8.10 18.07 0.20
CA LEU A 95 -7.93 19.46 0.61
C LEU A 95 -8.25 20.43 -0.53
N ALA A 96 -7.72 20.18 -1.74
CA ALA A 96 -8.00 20.97 -2.94
C ALA A 96 -9.50 21.04 -3.27
N ASN A 97 -10.20 19.91 -3.17
CA ASN A 97 -11.64 19.87 -3.40
C ASN A 97 -12.41 20.65 -2.32
N ALA A 98 -12.00 20.54 -1.05
CA ALA A 98 -12.65 21.23 0.08
C ALA A 98 -12.45 22.75 0.01
N THR A 99 -11.27 23.20 -0.39
CA THR A 99 -10.92 24.62 -0.52
C THR A 99 -11.19 25.18 -1.92
N ARG A 100 -11.64 24.37 -2.88
CA ARG A 100 -11.80 24.76 -4.30
C ARG A 100 -10.54 25.43 -4.87
N THR A 101 -9.38 24.98 -4.42
CA THR A 101 -8.08 25.55 -4.77
C THR A 101 -7.25 24.48 -5.50
N PRO A 102 -6.52 24.83 -6.57
CA PRO A 102 -5.64 23.87 -7.25
C PRO A 102 -4.62 23.23 -6.30
N VAL A 103 -4.33 21.94 -6.49
CA VAL A 103 -3.35 21.20 -5.66
C VAL A 103 -1.97 21.88 -5.67
N ALA A 104 -1.59 22.49 -6.80
CA ALA A 104 -0.32 23.20 -6.93
C ALA A 104 -0.20 24.36 -5.93
N ASP A 105 -1.30 25.07 -5.67
CA ASP A 105 -1.33 26.25 -4.81
C ASP A 105 -1.37 25.88 -3.33
N LEU A 106 -1.72 24.63 -3.00
CA LEU A 106 -1.70 24.12 -1.62
C LEU A 106 -0.29 23.74 -1.14
N ARG A 107 0.66 23.55 -2.04
CA ARG A 107 1.99 23.02 -1.70
C ARG A 107 2.75 23.92 -0.74
N ALA A 108 2.87 25.21 -1.06
CA ALA A 108 3.61 26.15 -0.22
C ALA A 108 2.97 26.35 1.18
N PRO A 109 1.64 26.55 1.32
CA PRO A 109 0.97 26.58 2.62
C PRO A 109 1.20 25.30 3.45
N LEU A 110 1.12 24.13 2.82
CA LEU A 110 1.33 22.85 3.52
C LEU A 110 2.78 22.66 3.98
N ASP A 111 3.75 23.06 3.15
CA ASP A 111 5.17 23.02 3.51
C ASP A 111 5.47 23.97 4.68
N HIS A 112 4.86 25.16 4.69
CA HIS A 112 4.98 26.09 5.82
C HIS A 112 4.33 25.56 7.10
N LEU A 113 3.17 24.90 7.01
CA LEU A 113 2.56 24.24 8.17
C LEU A 113 3.43 23.10 8.71
N LEU A 114 4.06 22.30 7.84
CA LEU A 114 4.99 21.25 8.23
C LEU A 114 6.16 21.83 9.04
N GLU A 115 6.77 22.92 8.55
CA GLU A 115 7.86 23.60 9.26
C GLU A 115 7.40 24.23 10.58
N ARG A 116 6.23 24.88 10.59
CA ARG A 116 5.67 25.53 11.79
C ARG A 116 5.44 24.54 12.93
N TYR A 117 4.99 23.32 12.59
CA TYR A 117 4.66 22.27 13.54
C TYR A 117 5.82 21.30 13.84
N ALA A 118 6.96 21.44 13.17
CA ALA A 118 8.14 20.62 13.44
C ALA A 118 8.66 20.81 14.88
N GLY A 119 8.93 19.71 15.59
CA GLY A 119 9.50 19.72 16.94
C GLY A 119 8.54 20.17 18.05
N ARG A 120 7.24 20.29 17.75
CA ARG A 120 6.20 20.62 18.73
C ARG A 120 5.59 19.34 19.34
N GLY A 121 4.84 19.49 20.43
CA GLY A 121 4.10 18.37 21.06
C GLY A 121 2.98 17.77 20.19
N VAL A 122 2.58 18.48 19.13
CA VAL A 122 1.74 18.01 18.04
C VAL A 122 2.46 18.37 16.76
N GLU A 123 2.71 17.40 15.90
CA GLU A 123 3.44 17.55 14.65
C GLU A 123 2.53 17.26 13.47
N LEU A 124 2.71 18.01 12.39
CA LEU A 124 2.10 17.68 11.10
C LEU A 124 3.04 16.72 10.36
N GLN A 125 2.51 15.59 9.90
CA GLN A 125 3.29 14.59 9.18
C GLN A 125 2.59 14.18 7.88
N ARG A 126 3.39 13.78 6.88
CA ARG A 126 2.91 13.17 5.64
C ARG A 126 2.80 11.66 5.84
N VAL A 127 1.59 11.12 5.77
CA VAL A 127 1.31 9.70 6.03
C VAL A 127 0.28 9.18 5.04
N ALA A 128 0.50 7.98 4.49
CA ALA A 128 -0.37 7.29 3.54
C ALA A 128 -0.82 8.15 2.33
N GLY A 129 0.06 9.03 1.85
CA GLY A 129 -0.22 9.95 0.75
C GLY A 129 -1.07 11.18 1.14
N GLY A 130 -1.26 11.42 2.44
CA GLY A 130 -1.98 12.57 2.99
C GLY A 130 -1.24 13.25 4.13
N TYR A 131 -1.93 14.16 4.82
CA TYR A 131 -1.43 14.95 5.94
C TYR A 131 -2.23 14.61 7.19
N GLN A 132 -1.56 14.50 8.34
CA GLN A 132 -2.23 14.22 9.61
C GLN A 132 -1.45 14.84 10.77
N PHE A 133 -2.17 15.38 11.76
CA PHE A 133 -1.56 15.75 13.03
C PHE A 133 -1.33 14.51 13.91
N ARG A 134 -0.11 14.37 14.43
CA ARG A 134 0.30 13.26 15.29
C ARG A 134 1.11 13.76 16.47
N THR A 135 1.23 12.95 17.51
CA THR A 135 2.13 13.23 18.64
C THR A 135 3.53 12.70 18.34
N PRO A 136 4.58 13.42 18.72
CA PRO A 136 5.97 13.00 18.48
C PRO A 136 6.33 11.75 19.30
N GLU A 137 7.33 10.99 18.84
CA GLU A 137 7.74 9.73 19.48
C GLU A 137 8.22 9.94 20.92
N GLN A 138 8.91 11.06 21.19
CA GLN A 138 9.48 11.38 22.50
C GLN A 138 8.42 11.49 23.61
N THR A 139 7.17 11.83 23.27
CA THR A 139 6.05 11.94 24.21
C THR A 139 5.12 10.74 24.19
N ALA A 140 5.37 9.74 23.33
CA ALA A 140 4.46 8.64 23.10
C ALA A 140 4.21 7.76 24.33
N SER A 141 5.14 7.67 25.28
CA SER A 141 4.96 6.95 26.55
C SER A 141 3.87 7.58 27.42
N PHE A 142 3.85 8.91 27.52
CA PHE A 142 2.84 9.66 28.26
C PHE A 142 1.46 9.55 27.62
N VAL A 143 1.40 9.70 26.28
CA VAL A 143 0.15 9.56 25.52
C VAL A 143 -0.42 8.15 25.68
N ARG A 144 0.41 7.10 25.60
CA ARG A 144 -0.01 5.71 25.82
C ARG A 144 -0.51 5.47 27.25
N ALA A 145 0.17 6.03 28.25
CA ALA A 145 -0.27 5.90 29.64
C ALA A 145 -1.62 6.60 29.88
N PHE A 146 -1.85 7.76 29.24
CA PHE A 146 -3.10 8.51 29.34
C PHE A 146 -4.27 7.81 28.65
N LEU A 147 -4.08 7.34 27.42
CA LEU A 147 -5.14 6.71 26.63
C LEU A 147 -5.39 5.23 27.01
N ALA A 148 -4.43 4.58 27.69
CA ALA A 148 -4.42 3.15 27.98
C ALA A 148 -4.89 2.26 26.80
N PRO A 149 -4.43 2.51 25.56
CA PRO A 149 -4.98 1.82 24.39
C PRO A 149 -4.56 0.36 24.40
N LYS A 150 -5.47 -0.53 23.97
CA LYS A 150 -5.14 -1.94 23.81
C LYS A 150 -4.10 -2.06 22.68
N PRO A 151 -2.87 -2.54 22.95
CA PRO A 151 -1.84 -2.55 21.93
C PRO A 151 -2.20 -3.52 20.81
N VAL A 152 -2.17 -3.05 19.56
CA VAL A 152 -2.23 -3.91 18.38
C VAL A 152 -0.92 -4.69 18.33
N ARG A 153 -0.92 -5.91 18.89
CA ARG A 153 0.24 -6.79 18.87
C ARG A 153 0.17 -7.68 17.63
N LEU A 154 1.16 -7.53 16.77
CA LEU A 154 1.45 -8.49 15.70
C LEU A 154 2.43 -9.53 16.25
N SER A 155 2.17 -10.81 16.02
CA SER A 155 3.12 -11.87 16.35
C SER A 155 4.32 -11.83 15.41
N ARG A 156 5.42 -12.51 15.78
CA ARG A 156 6.61 -12.63 14.91
C ARG A 156 6.25 -13.17 13.52
N ALA A 157 5.46 -14.25 13.46
CA ALA A 157 4.98 -14.82 12.21
C ALA A 157 4.13 -13.84 11.38
N GLN A 158 3.31 -12.99 12.03
CA GLN A 158 2.53 -11.96 11.34
C GLN A 158 3.44 -10.86 10.77
N LEU A 159 4.46 -10.45 11.51
CA LEU A 159 5.43 -9.45 11.05
C LEU A 159 6.28 -9.97 9.89
N GLU A 160 6.71 -11.22 9.94
CA GLU A 160 7.44 -11.88 8.83
C GLU A 160 6.62 -11.87 7.54
N VAL A 161 5.38 -12.37 7.59
CA VAL A 161 4.48 -12.39 6.43
C VAL A 161 4.20 -10.98 5.93
N LEU A 162 3.95 -10.03 6.84
CA LEU A 162 3.68 -8.64 6.46
C LEU A 162 4.88 -7.99 5.78
N ALA A 163 6.10 -8.25 6.25
CA ALA A 163 7.33 -7.77 5.64
C ALA A 163 7.51 -8.34 4.23
N ILE A 164 7.34 -9.66 4.05
CA ILE A 164 7.44 -10.31 2.74
C ILE A 164 6.44 -9.68 1.75
N VAL A 165 5.19 -9.50 2.18
CA VAL A 165 4.17 -8.83 1.33
C VAL A 165 4.56 -7.39 1.01
N ALA A 166 5.05 -6.62 1.98
CA ALA A 166 5.41 -5.21 1.76
C ALA A 166 6.53 -5.04 0.72
N TYR A 167 7.57 -5.88 0.78
CA TYR A 167 8.73 -5.80 -0.12
C TYR A 167 8.56 -6.52 -1.46
N ARG A 168 7.72 -7.56 -1.55
CA ARG A 168 7.58 -8.37 -2.77
C ARG A 168 6.20 -8.30 -3.43
N GLN A 169 5.30 -7.43 -2.98
CA GLN A 169 4.00 -7.26 -3.64
C GLN A 169 4.16 -6.84 -5.12
N PRO A 170 3.29 -7.31 -6.02
CA PRO A 170 2.19 -8.25 -5.78
C PRO A 170 2.67 -9.71 -5.66
N ILE A 171 2.27 -10.40 -4.57
CA ILE A 171 2.77 -11.77 -4.26
C ILE A 171 1.63 -12.73 -3.90
N THR A 172 1.77 -14.01 -4.21
CA THR A 172 0.79 -15.07 -3.90
C THR A 172 1.10 -15.79 -2.59
N ARG A 173 0.11 -16.49 -2.02
CA ARG A 173 0.33 -17.29 -0.79
C ARG A 173 1.43 -18.36 -0.96
N PRO A 174 1.44 -19.19 -2.02
CA PRO A 174 2.52 -20.17 -2.20
C PRO A 174 3.91 -19.54 -2.22
N GLU A 175 4.09 -18.41 -2.93
CA GLU A 175 5.36 -17.69 -2.96
C GLU A 175 5.78 -17.18 -1.56
N ILE A 176 4.81 -16.75 -0.72
CA ILE A 176 5.10 -16.38 0.68
C ILE A 176 5.52 -17.60 1.50
N ASP A 177 4.82 -18.72 1.32
CA ASP A 177 5.09 -19.97 2.05
C ASP A 177 6.48 -20.52 1.67
N ASP A 178 6.89 -20.40 0.42
CA ASP A 178 8.21 -20.80 -0.07
C ASP A 178 9.32 -19.97 0.57
N VAL A 179 9.15 -18.65 0.66
CA VAL A 179 10.13 -17.75 1.32
C VAL A 179 10.23 -18.04 2.82
N ARG A 180 9.10 -18.34 3.50
CA ARG A 180 9.09 -18.62 4.95
C ARG A 180 9.46 -20.06 5.31
N GLY A 181 9.36 -20.99 4.36
CA GLY A 181 9.49 -22.43 4.58
C GLY A 181 8.38 -23.05 5.43
N VAL A 182 7.31 -22.31 5.75
CA VAL A 182 6.17 -22.76 6.57
C VAL A 182 4.86 -22.11 6.13
N ASP A 183 3.73 -22.71 6.49
CA ASP A 183 2.39 -22.19 6.15
C ASP A 183 2.14 -20.79 6.73
N SER A 184 1.68 -19.88 5.86
CA SER A 184 1.39 -18.48 6.16
C SER A 184 -0.11 -18.16 6.08
N GLY A 185 -0.96 -19.16 5.86
CA GLY A 185 -2.39 -18.94 5.64
C GLY A 185 -3.10 -18.28 6.82
N SER A 186 -2.78 -18.71 8.05
CA SER A 186 -3.35 -18.12 9.28
C SER A 186 -2.90 -16.67 9.50
N ALA A 187 -1.63 -16.37 9.25
CA ALA A 187 -1.05 -15.03 9.38
C ALA A 187 -1.64 -14.08 8.32
N LEU A 188 -1.72 -14.51 7.06
CA LEU A 188 -2.36 -13.74 5.98
C LEU A 188 -3.81 -13.39 6.30
N ARG A 189 -4.59 -14.37 6.80
CA ARG A 189 -5.98 -14.13 7.20
C ARG A 189 -6.07 -13.05 8.28
N LEU A 190 -5.28 -13.16 9.34
CA LEU A 190 -5.29 -12.19 10.44
C LEU A 190 -4.80 -10.80 10.03
N LEU A 191 -3.86 -10.71 9.08
CA LEU A 191 -3.41 -9.44 8.52
C LEU A 191 -4.48 -8.80 7.61
N ALA A 192 -5.22 -9.60 6.86
CA ALA A 192 -6.34 -9.14 6.05
C ALA A 192 -7.53 -8.68 6.90
N ASP A 193 -7.86 -9.41 7.97
CA ASP A 193 -8.91 -9.03 8.93
C ASP A 193 -8.60 -7.70 9.65
N ARG A 194 -7.31 -7.33 9.74
CA ARG A 194 -6.82 -6.05 10.28
C ARG A 194 -6.60 -4.98 9.21
N GLU A 195 -7.02 -5.26 7.98
CA GLU A 195 -6.87 -4.39 6.83
C GLU A 195 -5.41 -3.99 6.53
N LEU A 196 -4.40 -4.74 6.98
CA LEU A 196 -2.99 -4.44 6.68
C LEU A 196 -2.56 -5.01 5.33
N VAL A 197 -3.23 -6.08 4.89
CA VAL A 197 -3.04 -6.74 3.60
C VAL A 197 -4.39 -6.86 2.91
N LYS A 198 -4.41 -6.76 1.58
CA LYS A 198 -5.60 -6.97 0.75
C LYS A 198 -5.27 -7.82 -0.47
N THR A 199 -6.32 -8.37 -1.07
CA THR A 199 -6.23 -9.04 -2.36
C THR A 199 -6.23 -8.00 -3.49
N LEU A 200 -5.22 -8.06 -4.36
CA LEU A 200 -5.09 -7.20 -5.55
C LEU A 200 -5.74 -7.82 -6.79
N GLY A 201 -5.89 -9.14 -6.83
CA GLY A 201 -6.42 -9.87 -7.97
C GLY A 201 -6.08 -11.35 -7.89
N ARG A 202 -6.01 -11.99 -9.06
CA ARG A 202 -5.55 -13.38 -9.23
C ARG A 202 -4.42 -13.41 -10.25
N LYS A 203 -3.42 -14.25 -10.03
CA LYS A 203 -2.33 -14.52 -10.98
C LYS A 203 -2.83 -15.48 -12.06
N ASP A 204 -2.42 -15.30 -13.31
CA ASP A 204 -2.80 -16.15 -14.44
C ASP A 204 -1.93 -17.42 -14.56
N ASP A 205 -1.67 -18.05 -13.42
CA ASP A 205 -0.94 -19.32 -13.29
C ASP A 205 -1.92 -20.48 -13.01
N PRO A 206 -1.50 -21.75 -13.16
CA PRO A 206 -2.33 -22.91 -12.79
C PRO A 206 -2.88 -22.79 -11.37
N GLY A 207 -4.20 -22.95 -11.22
CA GLY A 207 -4.91 -22.79 -9.94
C GLY A 207 -5.33 -21.35 -9.60
N ARG A 208 -4.94 -20.36 -10.42
CA ARG A 208 -5.33 -18.94 -10.31
C ARG A 208 -5.23 -18.39 -8.88
N PRO A 209 -4.03 -18.46 -8.25
CA PRO A 209 -3.85 -18.06 -6.87
C PRO A 209 -4.10 -16.55 -6.70
N LEU A 210 -4.53 -16.16 -5.49
CA LEU A 210 -4.79 -14.77 -5.14
C LEU A 210 -3.47 -13.99 -5.00
N LEU A 211 -3.43 -12.78 -5.54
CA LEU A 211 -2.34 -11.82 -5.35
C LEU A 211 -2.64 -10.93 -4.14
N TYR A 212 -1.66 -10.77 -3.28
CA TYR A 212 -1.72 -9.97 -2.06
C TYR A 212 -0.84 -8.73 -2.18
N GLY A 213 -1.25 -7.68 -1.47
CA GLY A 213 -0.47 -6.46 -1.28
C GLY A 213 -0.92 -5.69 -0.04
N THR A 214 -0.11 -4.72 0.35
CA THR A 214 -0.37 -3.82 1.48
C THR A 214 -1.48 -2.82 1.20
N THR A 215 -2.00 -2.20 2.26
CA THR A 215 -3.08 -1.20 2.21
C THR A 215 -2.60 0.18 2.65
N ARG A 216 -3.53 1.16 2.69
CA ARG A 216 -3.27 2.45 3.34
C ARG A 216 -3.10 2.33 4.85
N ALA A 217 -3.88 1.46 5.50
CA ALA A 217 -3.76 1.21 6.94
C ALA A 217 -2.35 0.71 7.32
N PHE A 218 -1.69 -0.06 6.44
CA PHE A 218 -0.26 -0.39 6.60
C PHE A 218 0.60 0.88 6.65
N LEU A 219 0.51 1.75 5.65
CA LEU A 219 1.28 3.00 5.62
C LEU A 219 1.00 3.88 6.84
N GLU A 220 -0.26 3.94 7.29
CA GLU A 220 -0.66 4.69 8.48
C GLU A 220 -0.07 4.14 9.77
N LEU A 221 -0.07 2.82 9.91
CA LEU A 221 0.47 2.13 11.09
C LEU A 221 1.98 2.33 11.20
N PHE A 222 2.70 2.29 10.07
CA PHE A 222 4.14 2.47 10.03
C PHE A 222 4.58 3.94 9.83
N GLY A 223 3.63 4.87 9.69
CA GLY A 223 3.93 6.30 9.53
C GLY A 223 4.62 6.64 8.21
N LEU A 224 4.42 5.84 7.17
CA LEU A 224 5.05 6.01 5.86
C LEU A 224 4.16 6.88 4.96
N ALA A 225 4.74 7.77 4.16
CA ALA A 225 3.97 8.52 3.17
C ALA A 225 3.66 7.63 1.95
N SER A 226 4.61 6.76 1.58
CA SER A 226 4.49 5.84 0.45
C SER A 226 5.27 4.55 0.70
N LEU A 227 5.02 3.52 -0.12
CA LEU A 227 5.79 2.27 -0.08
C LEU A 227 7.27 2.46 -0.48
N ARG A 228 7.62 3.57 -1.15
CA ARG A 228 9.00 3.90 -1.51
C ARG A 228 9.83 4.35 -0.32
N ASP A 229 9.16 4.73 0.78
CA ASP A 229 9.82 5.13 2.01
C ASP A 229 10.17 3.92 2.89
N LEU A 230 9.88 2.70 2.42
CA LEU A 230 10.35 1.48 3.07
C LEU A 230 11.88 1.42 2.97
N PRO A 231 12.58 1.15 4.09
CA PRO A 231 14.04 1.09 4.06
C PRO A 231 14.50 0.00 3.10
N THR A 232 15.50 0.31 2.29
CA THR A 232 16.14 -0.68 1.43
C THR A 232 16.97 -1.66 2.28
N LEU A 233 17.18 -2.88 1.78
CA LEU A 233 17.99 -3.87 2.51
C LEU A 233 19.44 -3.37 2.75
N LYS A 234 19.94 -2.48 1.88
CA LYS A 234 21.24 -1.82 2.05
C LYS A 234 21.24 -0.86 3.25
N GLU A 235 20.19 -0.08 3.45
CA GLU A 235 20.02 0.77 4.63
C GLU A 235 19.84 -0.04 5.93
N PHE A 236 19.30 -1.27 5.84
CA PHE A 236 19.29 -2.20 6.98
C PHE A 236 20.71 -2.60 7.42
N SER A 237 21.62 -2.84 6.47
CA SER A 237 23.04 -3.13 6.75
C SER A 237 23.80 -1.91 7.33
N GLU A 238 23.24 -0.72 7.19
CA GLU A 238 23.79 0.55 7.68
C GLU A 238 23.05 1.11 8.92
N LEU A 239 22.05 0.39 9.47
CA LEU A 239 21.33 0.80 10.68
C LEU A 239 22.30 1.28 11.75
N SER A 240 22.06 2.48 12.30
CA SER A 240 22.91 3.04 13.36
C SER A 240 23.02 2.06 14.53
N GLU A 241 24.15 2.06 15.22
CA GLU A 241 24.36 1.22 16.40
C GLU A 241 23.25 1.43 17.46
N GLU A 242 22.67 2.63 17.54
CA GLU A 242 21.52 2.95 18.40
C GLU A 242 20.24 2.21 17.96
N SER A 243 19.90 2.21 16.68
CA SER A 243 18.74 1.47 16.16
C SER A 243 18.88 -0.04 16.36
N ARG A 244 20.12 -0.56 16.24
CA ARG A 244 20.44 -1.97 16.52
C ARG A 244 20.26 -2.32 17.99
N GLN A 245 20.77 -1.49 18.90
CA GLN A 245 20.61 -1.69 20.34
C GLN A 245 19.16 -1.59 20.80
N ILE A 246 18.36 -0.71 20.19
CA ILE A 246 16.92 -0.61 20.46
C ILE A 246 16.19 -1.88 20.00
N PHE A 247 16.51 -2.38 18.81
CA PHE A 247 15.93 -3.61 18.28
C PHE A 247 16.28 -4.81 19.16
N GLU A 248 17.55 -4.99 19.49
CA GLU A 248 18.05 -6.11 20.31
C GLU A 248 17.46 -6.09 21.72
N ARG A 249 17.37 -4.91 22.35
CA ARG A 249 16.72 -4.74 23.66
C ARG A 249 15.23 -5.08 23.64
N ARG A 250 14.56 -4.85 22.51
CA ARG A 250 13.10 -5.03 22.36
C ARG A 250 12.70 -6.42 21.89
N MET A 251 13.52 -7.05 21.03
CA MET A 251 13.24 -8.33 20.39
C MET A 251 13.98 -9.50 21.06
N GLY A 252 14.99 -9.24 21.89
CA GLY A 252 15.69 -10.26 22.68
C GLY A 252 16.67 -11.13 21.90
N GLU A 253 16.81 -10.91 20.59
CA GLU A 253 17.76 -11.58 19.70
C GLU A 253 18.49 -10.52 18.86
N PRO A 254 19.81 -10.67 18.65
CA PRO A 254 20.56 -9.81 17.74
C PRO A 254 20.10 -10.04 16.30
N ILE A 255 20.11 -8.98 15.48
CA ILE A 255 19.89 -9.10 14.04
C ILE A 255 21.09 -9.83 13.43
N ASP A 256 20.86 -10.96 12.78
CA ASP A 256 21.90 -11.65 11.99
C ASP A 256 22.09 -10.91 10.66
N LEU A 257 22.90 -9.84 10.71
CA LEU A 257 23.22 -9.02 9.55
C LEU A 257 23.90 -9.83 8.44
N ALA A 258 24.66 -10.88 8.79
CA ALA A 258 25.29 -11.73 7.80
C ALA A 258 24.28 -12.60 7.05
N ALA A 259 23.16 -12.97 7.68
CA ALA A 259 22.04 -13.59 6.98
C ALA A 259 21.32 -12.57 6.08
N VAL A 260 21.05 -11.36 6.60
CA VAL A 260 20.41 -10.30 5.80
C VAL A 260 21.25 -9.95 4.57
N GLU A 261 22.56 -9.74 4.71
CA GLU A 261 23.49 -9.47 3.60
C GLU A 261 23.50 -10.59 2.55
N ARG A 262 23.39 -11.86 2.99
CA ARG A 262 23.26 -13.00 2.09
C ARG A 262 21.94 -12.97 1.33
N ASP A 263 20.83 -12.71 2.02
CA ASP A 263 19.50 -12.59 1.41
C ASP A 263 19.44 -11.41 0.41
N VAL A 264 20.12 -10.29 0.70
CA VAL A 264 20.26 -9.15 -0.23
C VAL A 264 20.99 -9.59 -1.48
N ALA A 265 22.17 -10.20 -1.32
CA ALA A 265 23.00 -10.63 -2.44
C ALA A 265 22.27 -11.65 -3.32
N GLU A 266 21.51 -12.55 -2.72
CA GLU A 266 20.71 -13.54 -3.46
C GLU A 266 19.53 -12.88 -4.20
N ALA A 267 18.86 -11.89 -3.59
CA ALA A 267 17.80 -11.13 -4.23
C ALA A 267 18.29 -10.24 -5.38
N GLU A 268 19.44 -9.59 -5.23
CA GLU A 268 20.09 -8.79 -6.28
C GLU A 268 20.53 -9.68 -7.45
N ALA A 269 21.16 -10.83 -7.16
CA ALA A 269 21.55 -11.79 -8.19
C ALA A 269 20.34 -12.35 -8.96
N LEU A 270 19.21 -12.61 -8.28
CA LEU A 270 17.98 -13.05 -8.94
C LEU A 270 17.43 -11.94 -9.85
N ALA A 271 17.42 -10.70 -9.40
CA ALA A 271 16.94 -9.56 -10.19
C ALA A 271 17.82 -9.28 -11.42
N GLU A 272 19.15 -9.40 -11.28
CA GLU A 272 20.09 -9.32 -12.41
C GLU A 272 19.86 -10.46 -13.40
N ALA A 273 19.68 -11.70 -12.93
CA ALA A 273 19.40 -12.85 -13.79
C ALA A 273 18.07 -12.70 -14.55
N GLU A 274 17.01 -12.20 -13.89
CA GLU A 274 15.72 -11.91 -14.54
C GLU A 274 15.85 -10.79 -15.59
N ALA A 275 16.64 -9.75 -15.31
CA ALA A 275 16.90 -8.67 -16.25
C ALA A 275 17.69 -9.15 -17.47
N GLU A 276 18.71 -9.99 -17.27
CA GLU A 276 19.48 -10.62 -18.35
C GLU A 276 18.62 -11.56 -19.19
N ALA A 277 17.79 -12.39 -18.55
CA ALA A 277 16.86 -13.27 -19.25
C ALA A 277 15.85 -12.50 -20.09
N ARG A 278 15.34 -11.36 -19.57
CA ARG A 278 14.44 -10.47 -20.30
C ARG A 278 15.14 -9.81 -21.49
N ALA A 279 16.36 -9.30 -21.30
CA ALA A 279 17.16 -8.71 -22.38
C ALA A 279 17.51 -9.73 -23.46
N ALA A 280 17.83 -10.96 -23.08
CA ALA A 280 18.09 -12.06 -24.02
C ALA A 280 16.84 -12.47 -24.80
N ALA A 281 15.67 -12.50 -24.15
CA ALA A 281 14.39 -12.75 -24.82
C ALA A 281 14.03 -11.64 -25.81
N GLU A 282 14.27 -10.37 -25.44
CA GLU A 282 14.05 -9.22 -26.31
C GLU A 282 15.01 -9.22 -27.52
N ALA A 283 16.29 -9.53 -27.30
CA ALA A 283 17.26 -9.67 -28.38
C ALA A 283 16.92 -10.81 -29.36
N ARG A 284 16.41 -11.94 -28.85
CA ARG A 284 15.92 -13.05 -29.70
C ARG A 284 14.71 -12.64 -30.51
N ALA A 285 13.75 -11.94 -29.90
CA ALA A 285 12.56 -11.47 -30.61
C ALA A 285 12.90 -10.45 -31.72
N ILE A 286 13.94 -9.63 -31.52
CA ILE A 286 14.45 -8.72 -32.57
C ILE A 286 15.10 -9.51 -33.70
N ALA A 287 15.95 -10.49 -33.40
CA ALA A 287 16.60 -11.32 -34.40
C ALA A 287 15.59 -12.15 -35.23
N ASP A 288 14.60 -12.77 -34.57
CA ASP A 288 13.55 -13.53 -35.25
C ASP A 288 12.72 -12.63 -36.18
N ALA A 289 12.48 -11.37 -35.81
CA ALA A 289 11.77 -10.40 -36.65
C ALA A 289 12.61 -9.89 -37.84
N GLU A 290 13.94 -9.82 -37.70
CA GLU A 290 14.86 -9.49 -38.79
C GLU A 290 14.96 -10.65 -39.79
N ASP A 291 15.06 -11.90 -39.32
CA ASP A 291 15.07 -13.09 -40.17
C ASP A 291 13.74 -13.27 -40.93
N ASP A 292 12.60 -13.01 -40.28
CA ASP A 292 11.28 -13.06 -40.92
C ASP A 292 11.11 -11.95 -41.99
N ALA A 293 11.71 -10.77 -41.78
CA ALA A 293 11.70 -9.68 -42.74
C ALA A 293 12.58 -9.98 -43.97
N GLU A 294 13.76 -10.57 -43.75
CA GLU A 294 14.67 -10.98 -44.83
C GLU A 294 14.06 -12.12 -45.66
N ALA A 295 13.40 -13.10 -45.02
CA ALA A 295 12.67 -14.16 -45.71
C ALA A 295 11.50 -13.61 -46.56
N ALA A 296 10.79 -12.60 -46.07
CA ALA A 296 9.71 -11.95 -46.81
C ALA A 296 10.21 -11.14 -48.02
N GLU A 297 11.37 -10.49 -47.94
CA GLU A 297 12.00 -9.81 -49.08
C GLU A 297 12.47 -10.80 -50.16
N VAL A 298 13.03 -11.94 -49.76
CA VAL A 298 13.45 -12.99 -50.71
C VAL A 298 12.25 -13.63 -51.42
N GLU A 299 11.14 -13.89 -50.71
CA GLU A 299 9.89 -14.35 -51.35
C GLU A 299 9.29 -13.30 -52.30
N ALA A 300 9.33 -12.02 -51.93
CA ALA A 300 8.83 -10.94 -52.78
C ALA A 300 9.65 -10.77 -54.06
N ALA A 301 10.97 -10.96 -53.99
CA ALA A 301 11.86 -10.93 -55.14
C ALA A 301 11.65 -12.14 -56.08
N GLN A 302 11.39 -13.34 -55.53
CA GLN A 302 11.10 -14.54 -56.33
C GLN A 302 9.74 -14.46 -57.06
N ARG A 303 8.71 -13.85 -56.43
CA ARG A 303 7.42 -13.60 -57.09
C ARG A 303 7.48 -12.55 -58.21
N ALA A 304 8.49 -11.69 -58.22
CA ALA A 304 8.67 -10.67 -59.27
C ALA A 304 9.37 -11.24 -60.54
N ASP A 305 10.11 -12.34 -60.42
CA ASP A 305 10.86 -12.96 -61.53
C ASP A 305 9.99 -13.94 -62.36
N GLU A 306 8.91 -14.50 -61.80
CA GLU A 306 7.98 -15.39 -62.52
C GLU A 306 6.91 -14.65 -63.35
N GLY A 307 6.94 -13.30 -63.39
CA GLY A 307 5.91 -12.46 -64.01
C GLY A 307 6.18 -11.98 -65.45
N ASP A 308 7.34 -12.29 -66.04
CA ASP A 308 7.79 -11.68 -67.31
C ASP A 308 8.02 -12.69 -68.46
N ASP A 309 7.15 -13.70 -68.60
CA ASP A 309 7.03 -14.51 -69.83
C ASP A 309 5.58 -14.52 -70.35
N ALA A 310 5.14 -13.37 -70.87
CA ALA A 310 4.02 -13.27 -71.79
C ALA A 310 4.37 -12.26 -72.88
N GLY A 311 5.27 -12.69 -73.77
CA GLY A 311 5.72 -11.93 -74.94
C GLY A 311 4.59 -11.62 -75.93
N ASP A 312 4.56 -10.34 -76.29
CA ASP A 312 3.69 -9.64 -77.23
C ASP A 312 3.96 -10.10 -78.68
N ASP A 313 2.99 -10.79 -79.32
CA ASP A 313 3.01 -11.15 -80.74
C ASP A 313 2.37 -10.04 -81.57
N ALA A 314 3.21 -9.15 -82.11
CA ALA A 314 2.81 -8.20 -83.14
C ALA A 314 3.91 -7.98 -84.19
N GLY A 315 3.68 -8.56 -85.37
CA GLY A 315 3.88 -7.85 -86.63
C GLY A 315 5.08 -8.28 -87.49
N ASN A 316 4.82 -9.13 -88.49
CA ASN A 316 5.59 -9.10 -89.73
C ASN A 316 4.67 -9.34 -90.95
N THR A 317 4.37 -8.27 -91.68
CA THR A 317 3.71 -8.30 -93.00
C THR A 317 4.79 -8.03 -94.07
N PRO A 318 4.98 -8.90 -95.08
CA PRO A 318 5.85 -8.59 -96.22
C PRO A 318 5.08 -7.93 -97.37
N PRO A 319 5.76 -7.17 -98.25
CA PRO A 319 5.12 -6.31 -99.26
C PRO A 319 4.75 -7.04 -100.55
N GLU A 320 3.92 -6.33 -101.33
CA GLU A 320 3.23 -6.66 -102.58
C GLU A 320 4.13 -7.05 -103.77
N ASP A 321 3.56 -7.86 -104.69
CA ASP A 321 3.21 -7.51 -106.10
C ASP A 321 3.53 -8.66 -107.08
N GLU A 322 2.51 -9.12 -107.83
CA GLU A 322 2.52 -9.22 -109.29
C GLU A 322 1.23 -9.91 -109.83
N ARG A 323 0.57 -9.17 -110.70
CA ARG A 323 -0.65 -9.41 -111.51
C ARG A 323 -0.40 -10.43 -112.66
N PRO A 324 -1.39 -10.82 -113.53
CA PRO A 324 -2.67 -10.18 -113.86
C PRO A 324 -3.94 -11.04 -113.77
#